data_AF-A0A0B6Z493-F1
#
_entry.id   AF-A0A0B6Z493-F1
#
_cell.length_a   1.000
_cell.length_b   1.000
_cell.length_c   1.000
_cell.angle_alpha   90.00
_cell.angle_beta   90.00
_cell.angle_gamma   90.00
#
_symmetry.space_group_name_H-M   'P 1'
#
loop_
_entity.id
_entity.type
_entity.pdbx_description
1 polymer ?
#
loop_
_entity_poly.entity_id
_entity_poly.type
_entity_poly.pdbx_seq_one_letter_code
_entity_poly.pdbx_strand_id
1 'polypeptide(L)'
;DNNYLVTCKEKMFSYLPDVNFQVASIKVIWGDGDKVLDNPREISVLVYKCSSMAKTCGECLTVDPKYKCGWCNDENCMTKTFCQRGDFLLKGSTCPNPQI
;
A
#
# COMPACT_ATOMS: atom_id res chain seq x y z
N ASP A 1 14.05 23.35 12.87
CA ASP A 1 15.03 22.68 12.01
C ASP A 1 15.20 21.21 12.37
N ASN A 2 14.62 20.30 11.56
CA ASN A 2 14.76 18.86 11.71
C ASN A 2 15.89 18.35 10.80
N ASN A 3 17.13 18.50 11.27
CA ASN A 3 18.33 18.18 10.48
C ASN A 3 18.62 16.66 10.34
N TYR A 4 17.65 15.81 10.68
CA TYR A 4 17.77 14.34 10.66
C TYR A 4 16.64 13.66 9.88
N LEU A 5 15.74 14.43 9.25
CA LEU A 5 14.62 13.89 8.49
C LEU A 5 14.97 13.81 7.01
N VAL A 6 14.93 12.60 6.44
CA VAL A 6 15.08 12.36 5.01
C VAL A 6 13.73 11.95 4.44
N THR A 7 13.27 12.64 3.40
CA THR A 7 11.98 12.37 2.74
C THR A 7 12.18 12.17 1.25
N CYS A 8 11.68 11.07 0.71
CA CYS A 8 11.64 10.84 -0.73
C CYS A 8 10.50 11.65 -1.38
N LYS A 9 10.70 12.10 -2.62
CA LYS A 9 9.59 12.61 -3.44
C LYS A 9 8.60 11.49 -3.74
N GLU A 10 7.35 11.86 -4.03
CA GLU A 10 6.30 10.92 -4.38
C GLU A 10 6.68 10.06 -5.61
N LYS A 11 6.52 8.75 -5.48
CA LYS A 11 6.82 7.78 -6.53
C LYS A 11 5.93 6.56 -6.38
N MET A 12 5.43 6.05 -7.50
CA MET A 12 4.70 4.80 -7.55
C MET A 12 5.67 3.62 -7.68
N PHE A 13 5.46 2.59 -6.87
CA PHE A 13 6.17 1.33 -6.93
C PHE A 13 5.27 0.24 -7.51
N SER A 14 5.84 -0.71 -8.23
CA SER A 14 5.17 -1.89 -8.74
C SER A 14 6.09 -3.11 -8.65
N TYR A 15 5.48 -4.29 -8.61
CA TYR A 15 6.22 -5.56 -8.60
C TYR A 15 5.42 -6.64 -9.33
N LEU A 16 6.16 -7.62 -9.84
CA LEU A 16 5.66 -8.93 -10.26
C LEU A 16 6.22 -9.95 -9.24
N PRO A 17 5.50 -11.00 -8.84
CA PRO A 17 4.21 -11.51 -9.35
C PRO A 17 2.96 -10.84 -8.72
N ASP A 18 1.76 -11.35 -9.06
CA ASP A 18 0.49 -10.93 -8.46
C ASP A 18 0.27 -11.59 -7.09
N VAL A 19 1.03 -11.13 -6.10
CA VAL A 19 0.96 -11.54 -4.69
C VAL A 19 0.64 -10.35 -3.80
N ASN A 20 0.15 -10.62 -2.58
CA ASN A 20 -0.33 -9.60 -1.64
C ASN A 20 0.68 -8.48 -1.37
N PHE A 21 1.95 -8.85 -1.17
CA PHE A 21 3.02 -7.90 -0.92
C PHE A 21 4.39 -8.44 -1.31
N GLN A 22 5.35 -7.53 -1.45
CA GLN A 22 6.78 -7.80 -1.54
C GLN A 22 7.54 -6.87 -0.58
N VAL A 23 8.62 -7.38 0.00
CA VAL A 23 9.54 -6.58 0.82
C VAL A 23 10.75 -6.22 -0.01
N ALA A 24 11.05 -4.93 -0.11
CA ALA A 24 12.18 -4.41 -0.84
C ALA A 24 13.16 -3.73 0.13
N SER A 25 14.45 -4.08 0.03
CA SER A 25 15.51 -3.36 0.72
C SER A 25 15.67 -1.96 0.14
N ILE A 26 15.89 -0.97 1.00
CA ILE A 26 16.16 0.41 0.58
C ILE A 26 17.61 0.80 0.84
N LYS A 27 18.11 1.71 0.01
CA LYS A 27 19.41 2.38 0.20
C LYS A 27 19.21 3.87 0.01
N VAL A 28 19.74 4.65 0.96
CA VAL A 28 19.81 6.10 0.83
C VAL A 28 21.22 6.44 0.34
N ILE A 29 21.31 7.08 -0.82
CA ILE A 29 22.58 7.40 -1.48
C ILE A 29 22.74 8.93 -1.53
N TRP A 30 23.94 9.43 -1.24
CA TRP A 30 24.27 10.86 -1.23
C TRP A 30 25.71 11.11 -1.74
N GLY A 31 26.14 12.38 -1.76
CA GLY A 31 27.51 12.76 -2.13
C GLY A 31 27.88 12.41 -3.57
N ASP A 32 27.07 12.79 -4.55
CA ASP A 32 27.23 12.46 -5.97
C ASP A 32 27.06 10.97 -6.33
N GLY A 33 26.55 10.16 -5.40
CA GLY A 33 26.08 8.80 -5.69
C GLY A 33 27.02 7.69 -5.22
N ASP A 34 28.14 8.02 -4.56
CA ASP A 34 29.12 7.05 -4.09
C ASP A 34 28.96 6.67 -2.60
N LYS A 35 28.23 7.47 -1.82
CA LYS A 35 28.04 7.25 -0.38
C LYS A 35 26.68 6.65 -0.09
N VAL A 36 26.67 5.47 0.50
CA VAL A 36 25.46 4.78 0.97
C VAL A 36 25.35 4.98 2.48
N LEU A 37 24.17 5.37 2.95
CA LEU A 37 23.89 5.46 4.38
C LEU A 37 23.68 4.06 4.97
N ASP A 38 24.31 3.78 6.10
CA ASP A 38 24.18 2.50 6.79
C ASP A 38 22.74 2.24 7.24
N ASN A 39 22.30 0.98 7.11
CA ASN A 39 20.98 0.52 7.53
C ASN A 39 21.10 -0.63 8.56
N PRO A 40 21.68 -0.39 9.75
CA PRO A 40 21.96 -1.45 10.73
C PRO A 40 20.71 -2.08 11.34
N ARG A 41 19.54 -1.45 11.18
CA ARG A 41 18.24 -1.97 11.62
C ARG A 41 17.47 -2.69 10.52
N GLU A 42 18.10 -2.88 9.35
CA GLU A 42 17.51 -3.55 8.19
C GLU A 42 16.12 -3.00 7.80
N ILE A 43 15.98 -1.67 7.85
CA ILE A 43 14.76 -0.98 7.44
C ILE A 43 14.47 -1.35 5.98
N SER A 44 13.25 -1.79 5.73
CA SER A 44 12.76 -2.23 4.43
C SER A 44 11.42 -1.59 4.12
N VAL A 45 11.04 -1.61 2.85
CA VAL A 45 9.75 -1.10 2.37
C VAL A 45 8.87 -2.27 1.98
N LEU A 46 7.66 -2.28 2.54
CA LEU A 46 6.59 -3.20 2.16
C LEU A 46 5.78 -2.58 1.02
N VAL A 47 5.88 -3.15 -0.18
CA VAL A 47 5.04 -2.77 -1.32
C VAL A 47 3.89 -3.77 -1.42
N TYR A 48 2.65 -3.32 -1.50
CA TYR A 48 1.48 -4.18 -1.42
C TYR A 48 0.42 -3.85 -2.48
N LYS A 49 -0.46 -4.82 -2.74
CA LYS A 49 -1.61 -4.71 -3.67
C LYS A 49 -2.89 -5.13 -2.95
N CYS A 50 -3.79 -4.17 -2.71
CA CYS A 50 -5.10 -4.47 -2.13
C CYS A 50 -5.91 -5.45 -2.98
N SER A 51 -5.81 -5.35 -4.30
CA SER A 51 -6.53 -6.20 -5.26
C SER A 51 -6.14 -7.67 -5.16
N SER A 52 -4.92 -7.97 -4.73
CA SER A 52 -4.45 -9.35 -4.53
C SER A 52 -4.87 -9.90 -3.16
N MET A 53 -5.15 -9.02 -2.19
CA MET A 53 -5.53 -9.40 -0.82
C MET A 53 -7.01 -9.77 -0.66
N ALA A 54 -7.89 -9.23 -1.50
CA ALA A 54 -9.33 -9.46 -1.41
C ALA A 54 -10.00 -9.32 -2.79
N LYS A 55 -10.93 -10.23 -3.08
CA LYS A 55 -11.70 -10.23 -4.33
C LYS A 55 -13.14 -9.78 -4.15
N THR A 56 -13.64 -9.81 -2.91
CA THR A 56 -15.00 -9.40 -2.57
C THR A 56 -14.99 -8.21 -1.60
N CYS A 57 -16.11 -7.47 -1.56
CA CYS A 57 -16.29 -6.40 -0.59
C CYS A 57 -16.07 -6.90 0.84
N GLY A 58 -16.71 -8.00 1.23
CA GLY A 58 -16.62 -8.56 2.57
C GLY A 58 -15.18 -8.86 2.98
N GLU A 59 -14.42 -9.54 2.12
CA GLU A 59 -12.99 -9.79 2.35
C GLU A 59 -12.20 -8.47 2.45
N CYS A 60 -12.45 -7.51 1.55
CA CYS A 60 -11.73 -6.25 1.51
C CYS A 60 -11.89 -5.46 2.82
N LEU A 61 -13.08 -5.46 3.40
CA LEU A 61 -13.36 -4.78 4.67
C LEU A 61 -12.75 -5.49 5.88
N THR A 62 -12.24 -6.72 5.72
CA THR A 62 -11.51 -7.47 6.75
C THR A 62 -9.99 -7.32 6.68
N VAL A 63 -9.46 -6.77 5.57
CA VAL A 63 -8.02 -6.54 5.39
C VAL A 63 -7.47 -5.69 6.55
N ASP A 64 -6.26 -6.02 7.00
CA ASP A 64 -5.58 -5.30 8.08
C ASP A 64 -5.57 -3.78 7.80
N PRO A 65 -6.12 -2.94 8.70
CA PRO A 65 -6.23 -1.50 8.50
C PRO A 65 -4.91 -0.79 8.17
N LYS A 66 -3.75 -1.37 8.51
CA LYS A 66 -2.44 -0.80 8.17
C LYS A 66 -2.23 -0.62 6.66
N TYR A 67 -2.87 -1.46 5.84
CA TYR A 67 -2.81 -1.38 4.37
C TYR A 67 -3.76 -0.32 3.80
N LYS A 68 -4.70 0.20 4.60
CA LYS A 68 -5.66 1.23 4.20
C LYS A 68 -6.43 0.86 2.92
N CYS A 69 -6.64 -0.44 2.71
CA CYS A 69 -7.49 -0.95 1.65
C CYS A 69 -8.96 -0.69 1.99
N GLY A 70 -9.76 -0.49 0.95
CA GLY A 70 -11.20 -0.39 1.01
C GLY A 70 -11.82 -0.75 -0.33
N TRP A 71 -13.13 -0.95 -0.33
CA TRP A 71 -13.85 -1.39 -1.50
C TRP A 71 -14.35 -0.19 -2.30
N CYS A 72 -13.97 -0.10 -3.57
CA CYS A 72 -14.31 1.03 -4.44
C CYS A 72 -15.44 0.64 -5.41
N ASN A 73 -16.57 1.34 -5.33
CA ASN A 73 -17.66 1.33 -6.31
C ASN A 73 -18.13 -0.06 -6.80
N ASP A 74 -18.19 -1.07 -5.92
CA ASP A 74 -18.57 -2.44 -6.29
C ASP A 74 -17.66 -3.16 -7.29
N GLU A 75 -16.46 -2.62 -7.53
CA GLU A 75 -15.53 -3.18 -8.50
C GLU A 75 -14.42 -3.99 -7.83
N ASN A 76 -13.63 -3.35 -6.97
CA ASN A 76 -12.40 -3.95 -6.48
C ASN A 76 -11.90 -3.34 -5.15
N CYS A 77 -11.01 -4.10 -4.50
CA CYS A 77 -10.33 -3.68 -3.29
C CYS A 77 -9.09 -2.84 -3.67
N MET A 78 -9.06 -1.56 -3.26
CA MET A 78 -7.96 -0.64 -3.54
C MET A 78 -7.78 0.39 -2.41
N THR A 79 -6.73 1.20 -2.46
CA THR A 79 -6.62 2.34 -1.52
C THR A 79 -7.44 3.53 -2.00
N LYS A 80 -7.88 4.39 -1.08
CA LYS A 80 -8.66 5.60 -1.41
C LYS A 80 -8.03 6.48 -2.51
N THR A 81 -6.71 6.60 -2.54
CA THR A 81 -5.99 7.39 -3.56
C THR A 81 -6.24 6.89 -4.99
N PHE A 82 -6.42 5.58 -5.18
CA PHE A 82 -6.67 4.99 -6.50
C PHE A 82 -8.16 4.90 -6.84
N CYS A 83 -9.05 5.16 -5.89
CA CYS A 83 -10.50 5.17 -6.10
C CYS A 83 -10.93 6.53 -6.65
N GLN A 84 -10.86 6.69 -7.97
CA GLN A 84 -11.08 7.99 -8.64
C GLN A 84 -12.55 8.39 -8.74
N ARG A 85 -13.47 7.42 -8.73
CA ARG A 85 -14.91 7.65 -8.92
C ARG A 85 -15.70 6.63 -8.09
N GLY A 86 -16.69 7.12 -7.35
CA GLY A 86 -17.63 6.30 -6.59
C GLY A 86 -17.35 6.25 -5.09
N ASP A 87 -18.21 5.49 -4.40
CA ASP A 87 -18.14 5.34 -2.96
C ASP A 87 -16.97 4.44 -2.55
N PHE A 88 -16.34 4.79 -1.43
CA PHE A 88 -15.23 4.05 -0.85
C PHE A 88 -15.63 3.50 0.50
N LEU A 89 -15.84 2.19 0.56
CA LEU A 89 -16.26 1.49 1.78
C LEU A 89 -15.04 1.04 2.59
N LEU A 90 -15.11 1.30 3.90
CA LEU A 90 -14.07 0.96 4.86
C LEU A 90 -14.58 -0.11 5.83
N LYS A 91 -13.68 -0.66 6.63
CA LYS A 91 -14.04 -1.58 7.70
C LYS A 91 -15.17 -0.99 8.57
N GLY A 92 -16.24 -1.75 8.74
CA GLY A 92 -17.45 -1.34 9.45
C GLY A 92 -18.59 -0.84 8.55
N SER A 93 -18.33 -0.60 7.27
CA SER A 93 -19.38 -0.38 6.26
C SER A 93 -20.14 -1.68 5.95
N THR A 94 -21.39 -1.54 5.53
CA THR A 94 -22.19 -2.66 5.00
C THR A 94 -21.88 -2.84 3.52
N CYS A 95 -21.50 -4.05 3.12
CA CYS A 95 -21.31 -4.38 1.71
C CYS A 95 -22.66 -4.52 0.99
N PRO A 96 -22.81 -3.92 -0.21
CA PRO A 96 -23.98 -4.16 -1.03
C PRO A 96 -23.94 -5.58 -1.62
N ASN A 97 -25.10 -6.08 -2.02
CA ASN A 97 -25.26 -7.37 -2.71
C ASN A 97 -24.61 -8.58 -2.00
N PRO A 98 -25.01 -8.90 -0.75
CA PRO A 98 -24.56 -10.13 -0.11
C PRO A 98 -24.97 -11.36 -0.95
N GLN A 99 -24.03 -12.27 -1.16
CA GLN A 99 -24.29 -13.56 -1.82
C GLN A 99 -24.17 -14.69 -0.80
N ILE A 100 -25.01 -15.72 -0.98
CA ILE A 100 -25.06 -16.95 -0.17
C ILE A 100 -24.30 -18.05 -0.91
#